data_AF-A0A7Y4Y2H3-F1
#
_entry.id   AF-A0A7Y4Y2H3-F1
#
_cell.length_a   1.000
_cell.length_b   1.000
_cell.length_c   1.000
_cell.angle_alpha   90.00
_cell.angle_beta   90.00
_cell.angle_gamma   90.00
#
_symmetry.space_group_name_H-M   'P 1'
#
loop_
_entity.id
_entity.type
_entity.pdbx_description
1 polymer ?
#
loop_
_entity_poly.entity_id
_entity_poly.type
_entity_poly.pdbx_seq_one_letter_code
_entity_poly.pdbx_strand_id
1 'polypeptide(L)'
;MATFTGQVASFAALKTTIETTLSARGWTLENGILSKSIAFVQLIATATELRLQAGTGQAAAALTGACPQSVKLLSFTNAPIQWPAVYLLHVFDTPDEIYVVLRYNVDRHQHLNWGVSSMLQIGGSGLWCSGTFRGDVDGTRAGVKVYIDTNTGTQLGAAPYDGFGLGFFFASIAGTYHSSFIHCGLEGAPAWRTNVGGNTGDLLGVSHKAGLLHALPSQFNQATVLLPIDVLMARQAQGQTIVATLAHARYCRLDHLDLNAPLIYGPERWMAYPLHALHPVQRNGVGWPIGGQHTGTFGIALRESP
;
A
#
# COMPACT_ATOMS: atom_id res chain seq x y z
N MET A 1 4.39 18.73 1.16
CA MET A 1 4.71 17.57 2.04
C MET A 1 4.44 17.93 3.49
N ALA A 2 3.61 17.15 4.17
CA ALA A 2 3.39 17.26 5.62
C ALA A 2 2.93 15.91 6.19
N THR A 3 3.27 15.66 7.46
CA THR A 3 2.81 14.49 8.21
C THR A 3 1.88 14.94 9.33
N PHE A 4 0.67 14.36 9.38
CA PHE A 4 -0.33 14.63 10.40
C PHE A 4 -0.52 13.37 11.25
N THR A 5 -0.52 13.52 12.56
CA THR A 5 -0.68 12.40 13.49
C THR A 5 -1.68 12.74 14.57
N GLY A 6 -2.36 11.72 15.07
CA GLY A 6 -3.33 11.87 16.13
C GLY A 6 -4.03 10.55 16.45
N GLN A 7 -5.04 10.63 17.30
CA GLN A 7 -5.88 9.49 17.65
C GLN A 7 -7.26 9.63 17.03
N VAL A 8 -7.82 8.50 16.60
CA VAL A 8 -9.19 8.39 16.07
C VAL A 8 -9.91 7.27 16.80
N ALA A 9 -11.21 7.44 17.02
CA ALA A 9 -12.05 6.47 17.74
C ALA A 9 -12.82 5.52 16.81
N SER A 10 -12.75 5.72 15.50
CA SER A 10 -13.46 4.90 14.50
C SER A 10 -12.93 5.15 13.08
N PHE A 11 -13.34 4.30 12.14
CA PHE A 11 -13.12 4.54 10.71
C PHE A 11 -13.84 5.78 10.17
N ALA A 12 -15.02 6.11 10.70
CA ALA A 12 -15.73 7.34 10.33
C ALA A 12 -14.94 8.58 10.77
N ALA A 13 -14.38 8.57 11.99
CA ALA A 13 -13.50 9.65 12.45
C ALA A 13 -12.23 9.75 11.58
N LEU A 14 -11.61 8.61 11.23
CA LEU A 14 -10.46 8.58 10.34
C LEU A 14 -10.78 9.17 8.95
N LYS A 15 -11.92 8.79 8.35
CA LYS A 15 -12.39 9.35 7.08
C LYS A 15 -12.52 10.87 7.16
N THR A 16 -13.22 11.39 8.16
CA THR A 16 -13.41 12.83 8.33
C THR A 16 -12.08 13.57 8.49
N THR A 17 -11.15 13.00 9.26
CA THR A 17 -9.80 13.57 9.43
C THR A 17 -9.04 13.63 8.10
N ILE A 18 -9.06 12.55 7.31
CA ILE A 18 -8.42 12.51 6.00
C ILE A 18 -9.04 13.55 5.06
N GLU A 19 -10.37 13.56 4.93
CA GLU A 19 -11.09 14.50 4.05
C GLU A 19 -10.81 15.96 4.42
N THR A 20 -10.90 16.29 5.71
CA THR A 20 -10.62 17.66 6.20
C THR A 20 -9.18 18.07 5.92
N THR A 21 -8.22 17.18 6.19
CA THR A 21 -6.79 17.46 5.97
C THR A 21 -6.50 17.68 4.49
N LEU A 22 -7.04 16.84 3.62
CA LEU A 22 -6.81 16.94 2.19
C LEU A 22 -7.51 18.16 1.57
N SER A 23 -8.72 18.50 2.04
CA SER A 23 -9.38 19.74 1.65
C SER A 23 -8.58 20.97 2.02
N ALA A 24 -8.01 21.02 3.22
CA ALA A 24 -7.08 22.09 3.62
C ALA A 24 -5.77 22.10 2.80
N ARG A 25 -5.45 21.00 2.12
CA ARG A 25 -4.26 20.81 1.29
C ARG A 25 -4.55 20.90 -0.22
N GLY A 26 -5.71 21.43 -0.59
CA GLY A 26 -6.06 21.76 -1.98
C GLY A 26 -6.71 20.62 -2.75
N TRP A 27 -7.15 19.55 -2.09
CA TRP A 27 -8.08 18.59 -2.70
C TRP A 27 -9.51 19.13 -2.64
N THR A 28 -10.27 19.00 -3.72
CA THR A 28 -11.69 19.35 -3.72
C THR A 28 -12.49 18.16 -3.20
N LEU A 29 -13.31 18.37 -2.17
CA LEU A 29 -14.29 17.39 -1.71
C LEU A 29 -15.67 17.80 -2.22
N GLU A 30 -16.24 17.00 -3.13
CA GLU A 30 -17.58 17.25 -3.68
C GLU A 30 -18.34 15.93 -3.80
N ASN A 31 -19.61 15.89 -3.37
CA ASN A 31 -20.45 14.70 -3.42
C ASN A 31 -19.82 13.44 -2.78
N GLY A 32 -18.94 13.62 -1.78
CA GLY A 32 -18.22 12.54 -1.11
C GLY A 32 -16.99 12.01 -1.86
N ILE A 33 -16.56 12.67 -2.94
CA ILE A 33 -15.38 12.33 -3.73
C ILE A 33 -14.31 13.41 -3.52
N LEU A 34 -13.13 12.99 -3.10
CA LEU A 34 -11.92 13.81 -3.08
C LEU A 34 -11.29 13.79 -4.48
N SER A 35 -11.00 14.98 -5.00
CA SER A 35 -10.36 15.12 -6.30
C SER A 35 -9.24 16.13 -6.30
N LYS A 36 -8.20 15.85 -7.10
CA LYS A 36 -7.11 16.77 -7.39
C LYS A 36 -6.56 16.42 -8.77
N SER A 37 -6.71 17.34 -9.73
CA SER A 37 -6.37 17.09 -11.14
C SER A 37 -7.07 15.83 -11.66
N ILE A 38 -6.31 14.83 -12.11
CA ILE A 38 -6.80 13.56 -12.66
C ILE A 38 -7.08 12.47 -11.60
N ALA A 39 -6.81 12.76 -10.32
CA ALA A 39 -7.07 11.83 -9.23
C ALA A 39 -8.49 12.04 -8.68
N PHE A 40 -9.31 10.97 -8.69
CA PHE A 40 -10.61 10.94 -8.04
C PHE A 40 -10.69 9.73 -7.11
N VAL A 41 -10.92 9.97 -5.83
CA VAL A 41 -11.01 8.93 -4.81
C VAL A 41 -12.20 9.16 -3.88
N GLN A 42 -12.92 8.09 -3.59
CA GLN A 42 -14.06 8.09 -2.67
C GLN A 42 -13.71 7.23 -1.46
N LEU A 43 -13.90 7.79 -0.26
CA LEU A 43 -13.74 7.09 1.00
C LEU A 43 -15.11 6.70 1.54
N ILE A 44 -15.27 5.43 1.92
CA ILE A 44 -16.53 4.91 2.47
C ILE A 44 -16.21 4.21 3.79
N ALA A 45 -16.74 4.75 4.88
CA ALA A 45 -16.54 4.20 6.22
C ALA A 45 -17.79 3.44 6.66
N THR A 46 -17.58 2.30 7.33
CA THR A 46 -18.60 1.60 8.11
C THR A 46 -18.10 1.41 9.55
N ALA A 47 -18.83 0.66 10.38
CA ALA A 47 -18.36 0.30 11.71
C ALA A 47 -17.09 -0.58 11.69
N THR A 48 -16.87 -1.35 10.61
CA THR A 48 -15.80 -2.37 10.56
C THR A 48 -14.74 -2.09 9.51
N GLU A 49 -14.89 -1.10 8.64
CA GLU A 49 -13.89 -0.84 7.60
C GLU A 49 -13.87 0.63 7.13
N LEU A 50 -12.76 1.00 6.48
CA LEU A 50 -12.62 2.18 5.65
C LEU A 50 -12.19 1.75 4.25
N ARG A 51 -13.08 1.87 3.27
CA ARG A 51 -12.80 1.55 1.87
C ARG A 51 -12.38 2.80 1.09
N LEU A 52 -11.46 2.60 0.16
CA LEU A 52 -11.09 3.54 -0.88
C LEU A 52 -11.48 2.96 -2.23
N GLN A 53 -12.31 3.69 -2.95
CA GLN A 53 -12.62 3.45 -4.35
C GLN A 53 -11.96 4.55 -5.19
N ALA A 54 -11.20 4.17 -6.21
CA ALA A 54 -10.55 5.13 -7.11
C ALA A 54 -11.29 5.16 -8.46
N GLY A 55 -11.17 6.28 -9.18
CA GLY A 55 -11.73 6.47 -10.53
C GLY A 55 -10.97 7.53 -11.31
N THR A 56 -11.29 7.66 -12.60
CA THR A 56 -10.65 8.62 -13.51
C THR A 56 -11.49 9.88 -13.75
N GLY A 57 -12.67 9.96 -13.12
CA GLY A 57 -13.55 11.10 -13.13
C GLY A 57 -14.71 10.92 -12.17
N GLN A 58 -15.66 11.85 -12.22
CA GLN A 58 -16.89 11.80 -11.42
C GLN A 58 -18.10 12.28 -12.22
N ALA A 59 -19.27 11.74 -11.89
CA ALA A 59 -20.58 12.21 -12.32
C ALA A 59 -21.49 12.22 -11.08
N ALA A 60 -21.79 13.42 -10.57
CA ALA A 60 -22.42 13.60 -9.26
C ALA A 60 -21.68 12.82 -8.16
N ALA A 61 -22.37 11.94 -7.43
CA ALA A 61 -21.80 11.13 -6.34
C ALA A 61 -21.14 9.81 -6.79
N ALA A 62 -21.04 9.57 -8.12
CA ALA A 62 -20.48 8.34 -8.67
C ALA A 62 -19.14 8.60 -9.37
N LEU A 63 -18.16 7.72 -9.11
CA LEU A 63 -16.91 7.70 -9.85
C LEU A 63 -17.13 7.17 -11.27
N THR A 64 -16.56 7.84 -12.27
CA THR A 64 -16.47 7.33 -13.64
C THR A 64 -15.10 6.68 -13.86
N GLY A 65 -15.04 5.69 -14.77
CA GLY A 65 -13.82 4.90 -14.98
C GLY A 65 -13.28 4.29 -13.69
N ALA A 66 -14.20 3.83 -12.82
CA ALA A 66 -13.86 3.33 -11.50
C ALA A 66 -12.91 2.12 -11.59
N CYS A 67 -11.98 2.04 -10.65
CA CYS A 67 -11.19 0.85 -10.42
C CYS A 67 -12.13 -0.36 -10.24
N PRO A 68 -11.89 -1.51 -10.87
CA PRO A 68 -12.80 -2.66 -10.79
C PRO A 68 -13.00 -3.18 -9.36
N GLN A 69 -12.13 -2.76 -8.42
CA GLN A 69 -12.22 -3.13 -7.03
C GLN A 69 -11.70 -2.03 -6.11
N SER A 70 -12.32 -1.88 -4.95
CA SER A 70 -11.81 -1.03 -3.88
C SER A 70 -10.67 -1.71 -3.11
N VAL A 71 -9.98 -0.92 -2.31
CA VAL A 71 -9.01 -1.37 -1.30
C VAL A 71 -9.41 -0.82 0.06
N LYS A 72 -8.99 -1.43 1.17
CA LYS A 72 -9.50 -1.02 2.49
C LYS A 72 -8.58 -1.26 3.67
N LEU A 73 -8.91 -0.56 4.76
CA LEU A 73 -8.61 -0.92 6.13
C LEU A 73 -9.78 -1.72 6.70
N LEU A 74 -9.52 -2.72 7.54
CA LEU A 74 -10.54 -3.64 8.06
C LEU A 74 -10.28 -4.00 9.52
N SER A 75 -11.29 -3.82 10.36
CA SER A 75 -11.38 -4.45 11.67
C SER A 75 -12.09 -5.80 11.53
N PHE A 76 -11.33 -6.88 11.52
CA PHE A 76 -11.87 -8.23 11.35
C PHE A 76 -12.16 -8.90 12.69
N THR A 77 -13.15 -9.79 12.71
CA THR A 77 -13.84 -10.29 13.91
C THR A 77 -12.90 -10.98 14.90
N ASN A 78 -11.94 -11.76 14.40
CA ASN A 78 -11.05 -12.55 15.24
C ASN A 78 -9.87 -11.76 15.81
N ALA A 79 -9.63 -10.54 15.33
CA ALA A 79 -8.60 -9.67 15.87
C ALA A 79 -8.98 -8.19 15.65
N PRO A 80 -10.05 -7.73 16.32
CA PRO A 80 -10.61 -6.42 16.05
C PRO A 80 -9.63 -5.30 16.42
N ILE A 81 -9.79 -4.16 15.76
CA ILE A 81 -9.09 -2.93 16.10
C ILE A 81 -9.63 -2.44 17.46
N GLN A 82 -8.74 -2.25 18.42
CA GLN A 82 -9.03 -1.56 19.66
C GLN A 82 -8.84 -0.06 19.45
N TRP A 83 -9.91 0.68 19.68
CA TRP A 83 -9.93 2.13 19.60
C TRP A 83 -9.66 2.75 20.99
N PRO A 84 -9.04 3.94 21.08
CA PRO A 84 -8.54 4.75 19.98
C PRO A 84 -7.30 4.14 19.32
N ALA A 85 -7.20 4.33 18.00
CA ALA A 85 -6.02 3.98 17.21
C ALA A 85 -5.28 5.24 16.79
N VAL A 86 -3.97 5.13 16.57
CA VAL A 86 -3.12 6.23 16.13
C VAL A 86 -3.08 6.23 14.60
N TYR A 87 -3.39 7.35 13.97
CA TYR A 87 -3.19 7.51 12.53
C TYR A 87 -1.94 8.35 12.26
N LEU A 88 -1.27 8.05 11.16
CA LEU A 88 -0.28 8.91 10.53
C LEU A 88 -0.70 9.11 9.07
N LEU A 89 -0.90 10.36 8.68
CA LEU A 89 -1.30 10.76 7.34
C LEU A 89 -0.17 11.58 6.73
N HIS A 90 0.52 10.99 5.75
CA HIS A 90 1.56 11.65 4.97
C HIS A 90 0.97 12.17 3.67
N VAL A 91 1.09 13.48 3.44
CA VAL A 91 0.53 14.18 2.28
C VAL A 91 1.66 14.82 1.48
N PHE A 92 1.86 14.37 0.24
CA PHE A 92 2.86 14.89 -0.68
C PHE A 92 2.18 15.54 -1.90
N ASP A 93 2.82 16.59 -2.44
CA ASP A 93 2.27 17.42 -3.52
C ASP A 93 3.08 17.29 -4.83
N THR A 94 4.23 16.61 -4.80
CA THR A 94 5.11 16.44 -5.96
C THR A 94 5.89 15.13 -5.88
N PRO A 95 5.45 14.07 -6.58
CA PRO A 95 4.09 13.89 -7.09
C PRO A 95 3.04 13.87 -5.96
N ASP A 96 1.76 14.00 -6.33
CA ASP A 96 0.64 13.83 -5.41
C ASP A 96 0.59 12.37 -4.92
N GLU A 97 1.01 12.14 -3.68
CA GLU A 97 0.98 10.83 -3.03
C GLU A 97 0.45 11.00 -1.60
N ILE A 98 -0.51 10.16 -1.23
CA ILE A 98 -1.12 10.12 0.09
C ILE A 98 -0.89 8.75 0.69
N TYR A 99 -0.35 8.73 1.90
CA TYR A 99 -0.14 7.50 2.66
C TYR A 99 -0.82 7.59 4.02
N VAL A 100 -1.74 6.67 4.28
CA VAL A 100 -2.40 6.54 5.58
C VAL A 100 -1.86 5.30 6.27
N VAL A 101 -1.25 5.49 7.43
CA VAL A 101 -0.83 4.43 8.33
C VAL A 101 -1.73 4.44 9.56
N LEU A 102 -2.43 3.34 9.82
CA LEU A 102 -3.22 3.16 11.03
C LEU A 102 -2.51 2.18 11.96
N ARG A 103 -2.02 2.68 13.10
CA ARG A 103 -1.41 1.89 14.16
C ARG A 103 -2.43 1.58 15.26
N TYR A 104 -2.60 0.30 15.58
CA TYR A 104 -3.59 -0.19 16.54
C TYR A 104 -3.06 -1.40 17.30
N ASN A 105 -3.72 -1.71 18.42
CA ASN A 105 -3.37 -2.84 19.29
C ASN A 105 -1.86 -2.89 19.60
N VAL A 106 -1.26 -1.73 19.87
CA VAL A 106 0.17 -1.48 20.15
C VAL A 106 1.08 -1.57 18.91
N ASP A 107 1.15 -2.71 18.24
CA ASP A 107 2.21 -3.02 17.25
C ASP A 107 1.71 -3.29 15.82
N ARG A 108 0.40 -3.29 15.61
CA ARG A 108 -0.20 -3.61 14.32
C ARG A 108 -0.43 -2.37 13.49
N HIS A 109 -0.21 -2.53 12.20
CA HIS A 109 -0.32 -1.50 11.19
C HIS A 109 -1.23 -1.97 10.06
N GLN A 110 -2.02 -1.05 9.54
CA GLN A 110 -2.68 -1.17 8.24
C GLN A 110 -2.45 0.11 7.46
N HIS A 111 -2.58 0.00 6.14
CA HIS A 111 -2.18 1.00 5.17
C HIS A 111 -3.30 1.24 4.16
N LEU A 112 -3.54 2.49 3.80
CA LEU A 112 -4.48 2.89 2.76
C LEU A 112 -3.93 4.10 2.01
N ASN A 113 -3.53 3.89 0.77
CA ASN A 113 -2.65 4.79 0.05
C ASN A 113 -3.12 4.99 -1.39
N TRP A 114 -2.83 6.15 -1.95
CA TRP A 114 -3.10 6.46 -3.34
C TRP A 114 -2.21 7.60 -3.81
N GLY A 115 -2.10 7.76 -5.12
CA GLY A 115 -1.33 8.86 -5.70
C GLY A 115 -1.36 8.82 -7.21
N VAL A 116 -0.66 9.77 -7.82
CA VAL A 116 -0.51 9.86 -9.27
C VAL A 116 0.95 9.60 -9.62
N SER A 117 1.18 8.58 -10.44
CA SER A 117 2.50 8.26 -10.97
C SER A 117 3.07 9.42 -11.78
N SER A 118 4.35 9.77 -11.54
CA SER A 118 5.08 10.72 -12.38
C SER A 118 5.64 10.10 -13.66
N MET A 119 5.40 8.81 -13.91
CA MET A 119 5.89 8.13 -15.11
C MET A 119 5.16 8.64 -16.36
N LEU A 120 5.93 9.18 -17.30
CA LEU A 120 5.41 9.68 -18.56
C LEU A 120 5.11 8.52 -19.53
N GLN A 121 4.19 8.76 -20.46
CA GLN A 121 3.90 7.87 -21.59
C GLN A 121 3.41 6.46 -21.21
N ILE A 122 2.83 6.29 -20.02
CA ILE A 122 2.22 5.02 -19.60
C ILE A 122 0.80 4.80 -20.17
N GLY A 123 0.30 5.70 -21.02
CA GLY A 123 -0.97 5.54 -21.75
C GLY A 123 -2.24 5.58 -20.89
N GLY A 124 -2.19 6.11 -19.66
CA GLY A 124 -3.36 6.28 -18.80
C GLY A 124 -3.15 7.44 -17.83
N SER A 125 -4.00 7.52 -16.79
CA SER A 125 -3.91 8.61 -15.80
C SER A 125 -2.75 8.44 -14.83
N GLY A 126 -2.19 7.24 -14.68
CA GLY A 126 -1.16 6.97 -13.67
C GLY A 126 -1.66 7.00 -12.23
N LEU A 127 -2.96 7.23 -12.02
CA LEU A 127 -3.59 7.12 -10.72
C LEU A 127 -3.42 5.70 -10.21
N TRP A 128 -2.92 5.56 -8.99
CA TRP A 128 -2.77 4.30 -8.30
C TRP A 128 -3.45 4.34 -6.94
N CYS A 129 -3.88 3.18 -6.47
CA CYS A 129 -4.36 2.99 -5.12
C CYS A 129 -3.88 1.66 -4.56
N SER A 130 -3.78 1.60 -3.24
CA SER A 130 -3.25 0.45 -2.54
C SER A 130 -3.76 0.40 -1.11
N GLY A 131 -4.11 -0.79 -0.62
CA GLY A 131 -4.51 -0.95 0.77
C GLY A 131 -4.11 -2.29 1.35
N THR A 132 -4.17 -2.41 2.67
CA THR A 132 -3.86 -3.66 3.36
C THR A 132 -4.80 -4.79 2.96
N PHE A 133 -6.06 -4.48 2.69
CA PHE A 133 -7.05 -5.43 2.22
C PHE A 133 -7.63 -5.05 0.87
N ARG A 134 -8.09 -6.08 0.17
CA ARG A 134 -8.96 -5.96 -0.98
C ARG A 134 -10.39 -5.61 -0.54
N GLY A 135 -11.13 -4.88 -1.36
CA GLY A 135 -12.42 -4.29 -1.00
C GLY A 135 -13.50 -5.29 -0.60
N ASP A 136 -13.51 -6.47 -1.20
CA ASP A 136 -14.51 -7.54 -1.03
C ASP A 136 -14.11 -8.58 0.04
N VAL A 137 -12.97 -8.45 0.71
CA VAL A 137 -12.59 -9.34 1.81
C VAL A 137 -13.63 -9.27 2.92
N ASP A 138 -14.18 -10.41 3.31
CA ASP A 138 -15.12 -10.53 4.42
C ASP A 138 -14.38 -10.67 5.75
N GLY A 139 -14.48 -9.65 6.61
CA GLY A 139 -13.84 -9.60 7.93
C GLY A 139 -14.42 -10.57 8.97
N THR A 140 -15.45 -11.35 8.62
CA THR A 140 -15.99 -12.40 9.49
C THR A 140 -15.35 -13.77 9.23
N ARG A 141 -14.61 -13.94 8.12
CA ARG A 141 -13.98 -15.21 7.78
C ARG A 141 -12.85 -15.55 8.74
N ALA A 142 -12.80 -16.80 9.16
CA ALA A 142 -11.74 -17.31 10.03
C ALA A 142 -10.34 -17.30 9.39
N GLY A 143 -10.27 -17.18 8.06
CA GLY A 143 -9.04 -17.24 7.25
C GLY A 143 -8.26 -15.93 7.11
N VAL A 144 -8.67 -14.84 7.78
CA VAL A 144 -7.97 -13.55 7.69
C VAL A 144 -6.60 -13.63 8.37
N LYS A 145 -5.57 -13.92 7.56
CA LYS A 145 -4.18 -14.06 7.97
C LYS A 145 -3.25 -13.35 6.99
N VAL A 146 -2.00 -13.17 7.40
CA VAL A 146 -0.90 -12.77 6.52
C VAL A 146 -0.23 -14.03 5.98
N TYR A 147 -0.15 -14.15 4.66
CA TYR A 147 0.62 -15.20 4.00
C TYR A 147 1.75 -14.54 3.22
N ILE A 148 2.98 -14.79 3.63
CA ILE A 148 4.17 -14.33 2.91
C ILE A 148 4.69 -15.50 2.08
N ASP A 149 4.60 -15.32 0.77
CA ASP A 149 5.18 -16.20 -0.20
C ASP A 149 6.62 -15.76 -0.46
N THR A 150 7.56 -16.66 -0.23
CA THR A 150 8.99 -16.36 -0.25
C THR A 150 9.80 -17.62 -0.53
N ASN A 151 10.83 -17.48 -1.36
CA ASN A 151 11.82 -18.52 -1.59
C ASN A 151 13.24 -17.92 -1.49
N THR A 152 14.26 -18.67 -1.89
CA THR A 152 15.64 -18.18 -1.93
C THR A 152 15.86 -17.18 -3.09
N GLY A 153 15.30 -15.98 -2.95
CA GLY A 153 15.70 -14.77 -3.68
C GLY A 153 14.93 -14.41 -4.94
N THR A 154 14.03 -15.26 -5.45
CA THR A 154 13.30 -15.00 -6.71
C THR A 154 11.82 -14.72 -6.52
N GLN A 155 11.26 -15.17 -5.40
CA GLN A 155 9.85 -15.01 -5.06
C GLN A 155 9.74 -14.30 -3.72
N LEU A 156 8.91 -13.26 -3.72
CA LEU A 156 8.55 -12.51 -2.53
C LEU A 156 7.19 -11.88 -2.73
N GLY A 157 6.39 -11.88 -1.67
CA GLY A 157 5.29 -10.96 -1.50
C GLY A 157 4.15 -11.56 -0.67
N ALA A 158 3.10 -10.77 -0.47
CA ALA A 158 1.87 -11.30 0.09
C ALA A 158 1.19 -12.26 -0.91
N ALA A 159 0.67 -13.38 -0.44
CA ALA A 159 -0.31 -14.18 -1.16
C ALA A 159 -1.70 -13.85 -0.59
N PRO A 160 -2.32 -12.73 -1.02
CA PRO A 160 -3.62 -12.33 -0.51
C PRO A 160 -4.66 -13.33 -0.96
N TYR A 161 -5.08 -14.22 -0.08
CA TYR A 161 -6.33 -14.97 -0.30
C TYR A 161 -7.47 -14.15 0.31
N ASP A 162 -8.26 -14.74 1.19
CA ASP A 162 -9.17 -14.05 2.12
C ASP A 162 -8.43 -13.24 3.22
N GLY A 163 -7.15 -12.94 3.02
CA GLY A 163 -6.25 -12.39 4.01
C GLY A 163 -5.71 -11.00 3.65
N PHE A 164 -4.56 -10.69 4.22
CA PHE A 164 -3.88 -9.42 4.02
C PHE A 164 -3.15 -9.38 2.68
N GLY A 165 -3.44 -8.38 1.86
CA GLY A 165 -2.63 -8.03 0.67
C GLY A 165 -1.51 -7.04 0.95
N LEU A 166 -1.47 -6.49 2.17
CA LEU A 166 -0.45 -5.59 2.73
C LEU A 166 -0.35 -4.21 2.05
N GLY A 167 -0.74 -4.09 0.79
CA GLY A 167 -0.65 -2.87 0.02
C GLY A 167 0.77 -2.65 -0.53
N PHE A 168 1.06 -1.41 -0.90
CA PHE A 168 2.29 -0.94 -1.52
C PHE A 168 2.76 -1.72 -2.76
N PHE A 169 1.88 -2.45 -3.44
CA PHE A 169 2.27 -3.41 -4.50
C PHE A 169 3.18 -4.55 -4.00
N PHE A 170 3.09 -4.89 -2.70
CA PHE A 170 3.89 -5.93 -2.05
C PHE A 170 3.38 -7.36 -2.30
N ALA A 171 2.31 -7.54 -3.08
CA ALA A 171 1.80 -8.87 -3.37
C ALA A 171 2.81 -9.68 -4.22
N SER A 172 2.83 -11.00 -4.01
CA SER A 172 3.56 -11.97 -4.83
C SER A 172 2.92 -12.01 -6.22
N ILE A 173 3.73 -12.31 -7.23
CA ILE A 173 3.24 -12.61 -8.59
C ILE A 173 2.39 -13.89 -8.62
N ALA A 174 2.61 -14.79 -7.66
CA ALA A 174 1.82 -15.99 -7.52
C ALA A 174 0.53 -15.67 -6.75
N GLY A 175 -0.61 -15.90 -7.42
CA GLY A 175 -1.93 -15.78 -6.80
C GLY A 175 -2.92 -14.96 -7.62
N THR A 176 -4.10 -14.84 -7.04
CA THR A 176 -5.19 -13.96 -7.44
C THR A 176 -5.54 -13.10 -6.22
N TYR A 177 -6.39 -12.07 -6.34
CA TYR A 177 -6.94 -11.27 -5.21
C TYR A 177 -6.03 -10.16 -4.63
N HIS A 178 -5.57 -9.24 -5.48
CA HIS A 178 -4.63 -8.20 -5.08
C HIS A 178 -5.32 -6.92 -4.57
N SER A 179 -4.60 -6.17 -3.74
CA SER A 179 -5.05 -4.95 -3.06
C SER A 179 -4.28 -3.71 -3.52
N SER A 180 -3.79 -3.69 -4.76
CA SER A 180 -3.09 -2.54 -5.35
C SER A 180 -3.36 -2.45 -6.84
N PHE A 181 -3.64 -1.25 -7.33
CA PHE A 181 -4.09 -1.00 -8.69
C PHE A 181 -3.44 0.26 -9.25
N ILE A 182 -3.23 0.30 -10.57
CA ILE A 182 -2.80 1.49 -11.30
C ILE A 182 -3.52 1.60 -12.63
N HIS A 183 -3.93 2.81 -13.04
CA HIS A 183 -4.57 3.05 -14.31
C HIS A 183 -3.54 3.42 -15.40
N CYS A 184 -3.32 2.53 -16.36
CA CYS A 184 -2.36 2.71 -17.47
C CYS A 184 -2.83 2.02 -18.77
N GLY A 185 -2.23 2.37 -19.91
CA GLY A 185 -2.62 1.94 -21.26
C GLY A 185 -1.46 1.44 -22.10
N LEU A 186 -0.47 0.78 -21.49
CA LEU A 186 0.71 0.25 -22.20
C LEU A 186 0.41 -1.04 -22.98
N GLU A 187 -0.69 -1.74 -22.70
CA GLU A 187 -1.15 -2.96 -23.38
C GLU A 187 -2.59 -2.77 -23.91
N GLY A 188 -2.77 -1.76 -24.78
CA GLY A 188 -4.05 -1.41 -25.39
C GLY A 188 -4.71 -0.18 -24.77
N ALA A 189 -6.04 -0.19 -24.70
CA ALA A 189 -6.80 0.92 -24.12
C ALA A 189 -6.42 1.13 -22.64
N PRO A 190 -6.49 2.38 -22.13
CA PRO A 190 -6.27 2.67 -20.71
C PRO A 190 -7.20 1.82 -19.84
N ALA A 191 -6.63 1.11 -18.87
CA ALA A 191 -7.36 0.25 -17.96
C ALA A 191 -6.67 0.19 -16.59
N TRP A 192 -7.45 -0.20 -15.58
CA TRP A 192 -6.90 -0.50 -14.27
C TRP A 192 -6.17 -1.83 -14.31
N ARG A 193 -4.88 -1.81 -13.99
CA ARG A 193 -3.99 -2.96 -13.91
C ARG A 193 -3.73 -3.31 -12.46
N THR A 194 -3.63 -4.60 -12.21
CA THR A 194 -3.22 -5.16 -10.93
C THR A 194 -2.33 -6.36 -11.19
N ASN A 195 -1.70 -6.88 -10.16
CA ASN A 195 -0.95 -8.13 -10.29
C ASN A 195 -1.98 -9.25 -10.47
N VAL A 196 -1.85 -10.11 -11.47
CA VAL A 196 -2.72 -11.30 -11.66
C VAL A 196 -1.95 -12.40 -12.39
N GLY A 197 -1.09 -13.15 -11.70
CA GLY A 197 -0.48 -14.34 -12.31
C GLY A 197 0.53 -14.08 -13.43
N GLY A 198 0.98 -12.84 -13.62
CA GLY A 198 2.15 -12.49 -14.44
C GLY A 198 1.99 -12.58 -15.96
N ASN A 199 0.76 -12.54 -16.49
CA ASN A 199 0.56 -12.48 -17.94
C ASN A 199 0.84 -11.06 -18.46
N THR A 200 0.94 -10.92 -19.78
CA THR A 200 1.06 -9.60 -20.44
C THR A 200 -0.03 -8.65 -19.97
N GLY A 201 0.38 -7.46 -19.50
CA GLY A 201 -0.51 -6.44 -18.95
C GLY A 201 -0.75 -6.54 -17.44
N ASP A 202 -0.31 -7.62 -16.79
CA ASP A 202 -0.39 -7.77 -15.34
C ASP A 202 0.80 -7.09 -14.65
N LEU A 203 0.58 -6.63 -13.42
CA LEU A 203 1.67 -6.14 -12.58
C LEU A 203 2.48 -7.32 -12.00
N LEU A 204 3.76 -7.11 -11.72
CA LEU A 204 4.65 -8.17 -11.22
C LEU A 204 4.80 -8.20 -9.69
N GLY A 205 4.17 -7.26 -8.99
CA GLY A 205 4.32 -7.13 -7.54
C GLY A 205 5.76 -6.88 -7.10
N VAL A 206 6.14 -7.36 -5.91
CA VAL A 206 7.45 -7.10 -5.30
C VAL A 206 8.54 -8.09 -5.69
N SER A 207 8.24 -9.16 -6.43
CA SER A 207 9.21 -10.23 -6.76
C SER A 207 10.50 -9.71 -7.39
N HIS A 208 10.44 -8.62 -8.17
CA HIS A 208 11.63 -7.99 -8.78
C HIS A 208 12.62 -7.36 -7.76
N LYS A 209 12.20 -7.14 -6.51
CA LYS A 209 13.06 -6.72 -5.39
C LYS A 209 13.38 -7.86 -4.42
N ALA A 210 12.93 -9.09 -4.67
CA ALA A 210 13.07 -10.21 -3.75
C ALA A 210 14.53 -10.42 -3.32
N GLY A 211 15.45 -10.57 -4.28
CA GLY A 211 16.86 -10.80 -4.00
C GLY A 211 17.49 -9.67 -3.15
N LEU A 212 17.16 -8.41 -3.45
CA LEU A 212 17.65 -7.27 -2.68
C LEU A 212 17.07 -7.26 -1.26
N LEU A 213 15.76 -7.50 -1.09
CA LEU A 213 15.13 -7.55 0.23
C LEU A 213 15.56 -8.76 1.07
N HIS A 214 15.98 -9.86 0.43
CA HIS A 214 16.57 -11.02 1.10
C HIS A 214 18.01 -10.79 1.51
N ALA A 215 18.75 -10.00 0.75
CA ALA A 215 20.12 -9.60 1.08
C ALA A 215 20.20 -8.55 2.20
N LEU A 216 19.06 -8.03 2.68
CA LEU A 216 19.00 -7.05 3.75
C LEU A 216 18.82 -7.68 5.15
N PRO A 217 19.39 -7.05 6.20
CA PRO A 217 20.27 -5.87 6.15
C PRO A 217 21.65 -6.19 5.54
N SER A 218 22.39 -5.16 5.14
CA SER A 218 23.74 -5.31 4.57
C SER A 218 24.63 -6.14 5.50
N GLN A 219 25.21 -7.24 5.01
CA GLN A 219 26.08 -8.10 5.84
C GLN A 219 27.32 -7.37 6.35
N PHE A 220 27.83 -6.40 5.59
CA PHE A 220 29.06 -5.67 5.92
C PHE A 220 28.92 -4.78 7.16
N ASN A 221 27.78 -4.10 7.32
CA ASN A 221 27.61 -3.07 8.36
C ASN A 221 26.24 -3.11 9.06
N GLN A 222 25.43 -4.13 8.78
CA GLN A 222 24.07 -4.30 9.32
C GLN A 222 23.14 -3.12 9.04
N ALA A 223 23.49 -2.25 8.09
CA ALA A 223 22.68 -1.11 7.72
C ALA A 223 21.46 -1.57 6.91
N THR A 224 20.31 -0.96 7.21
CA THR A 224 19.15 -1.06 6.33
C THR A 224 19.38 -0.20 5.10
N VAL A 225 18.93 -0.68 3.95
CA VAL A 225 18.90 0.07 2.69
C VAL A 225 17.44 0.27 2.32
N LEU A 226 17.10 1.49 1.91
CA LEU A 226 15.77 1.83 1.41
C LEU A 226 15.72 1.58 -0.09
N LEU A 227 14.89 0.61 -0.49
CA LEU A 227 14.75 0.23 -1.90
C LEU A 227 13.55 0.97 -2.54
N PRO A 228 13.69 1.50 -3.76
CA PRO A 228 12.56 2.08 -4.50
C PRO A 228 11.40 1.10 -4.61
N ILE A 229 10.17 1.63 -4.53
CA ILE A 229 8.96 0.86 -4.87
C ILE A 229 8.66 1.15 -6.33
N ASP A 230 9.14 0.26 -7.21
CA ASP A 230 8.86 0.30 -8.64
C ASP A 230 7.70 -0.65 -8.94
N VAL A 231 6.71 -0.17 -9.67
CA VAL A 231 5.57 -0.97 -10.12
C VAL A 231 5.85 -1.40 -11.54
N LEU A 232 6.19 -2.67 -11.73
CA LEU A 232 6.47 -3.25 -13.04
C LEU A 232 5.22 -3.90 -13.62
N MET A 233 5.04 -3.74 -14.92
CA MET A 233 4.03 -4.43 -15.72
C MET A 233 4.71 -5.36 -16.72
N ALA A 234 4.22 -6.60 -16.83
CA ALA A 234 4.63 -7.54 -17.85
C ALA A 234 4.20 -7.05 -19.24
N ARG A 235 5.07 -7.24 -20.24
CA ARG A 235 4.85 -6.87 -21.64
C ARG A 235 4.99 -8.10 -22.53
N GLN A 236 4.52 -7.98 -23.77
CA GLN A 236 4.76 -8.98 -24.81
C GLN A 236 6.25 -9.34 -24.94
N ALA A 237 6.54 -10.54 -25.45
CA ALA A 237 7.89 -11.07 -25.62
C ALA A 237 8.75 -11.03 -24.34
N GLN A 238 8.12 -11.27 -23.18
CA GLN A 238 8.76 -11.28 -21.86
C GLN A 238 9.38 -9.94 -21.43
N GLY A 239 9.00 -8.84 -22.09
CA GLY A 239 9.41 -7.50 -21.67
C GLY A 239 8.80 -7.10 -20.33
N GLN A 240 9.41 -6.13 -19.67
CA GLN A 240 8.89 -5.52 -18.45
C GLN A 240 9.04 -4.00 -18.52
N THR A 241 8.07 -3.26 -18.02
CA THR A 241 8.11 -1.79 -18.02
C THR A 241 7.66 -1.26 -16.68
N ILE A 242 8.36 -0.26 -16.16
CA ILE A 242 7.95 0.46 -14.95
C ILE A 242 6.77 1.38 -15.31
N VAL A 243 5.65 1.21 -14.62
CA VAL A 243 4.43 2.03 -14.79
C VAL A 243 4.25 3.05 -13.65
N ALA A 244 4.91 2.84 -12.52
CA ALA A 244 5.07 3.84 -11.48
C ALA A 244 6.33 3.61 -10.65
N THR A 245 6.87 4.68 -10.10
CA THR A 245 7.82 4.62 -8.99
C THR A 245 7.26 5.53 -7.91
N LEU A 246 7.01 4.99 -6.72
CA LEU A 246 6.52 5.80 -5.59
C LEU A 246 7.67 6.70 -5.13
N ALA A 247 7.48 8.01 -5.22
CA ALA A 247 8.54 8.97 -4.94
C ALA A 247 8.90 9.00 -3.45
N HIS A 248 7.90 8.85 -2.59
CA HIS A 248 8.02 9.09 -1.15
C HIS A 248 7.85 7.84 -0.27
N ALA A 249 7.87 6.65 -0.87
CA ALA A 249 7.84 5.37 -0.17
C ALA A 249 8.95 4.43 -0.65
N ARG A 250 9.53 3.67 0.28
CA ARG A 250 10.60 2.70 0.02
C ARG A 250 10.34 1.38 0.71
N TYR A 251 10.67 0.26 0.09
CA TYR A 251 10.72 -1.02 0.79
C TYR A 251 11.98 -1.10 1.65
N CYS A 252 11.88 -1.79 2.78
CA CYS A 252 13.01 -2.04 3.64
C CYS A 252 12.82 -3.30 4.48
N ARG A 253 13.89 -3.65 5.20
CA ARG A 253 13.86 -4.64 6.28
C ARG A 253 14.01 -3.92 7.61
N LEU A 254 13.26 -4.37 8.62
CA LEU A 254 13.13 -3.73 9.93
C LEU A 254 13.99 -4.39 11.02
N ASP A 255 14.92 -5.26 10.63
CA ASP A 255 15.66 -6.17 11.51
C ASP A 255 16.27 -5.52 12.76
N HIS A 256 16.85 -4.33 12.60
CA HIS A 256 17.60 -3.63 13.65
C HIS A 256 17.22 -2.15 13.75
N LEU A 257 15.99 -1.81 13.32
CA LEU A 257 15.53 -0.42 13.31
C LEU A 257 14.77 -0.09 14.60
N ASP A 258 15.06 1.08 15.18
CA ASP A 258 14.14 1.71 16.12
C ASP A 258 13.00 2.38 15.33
N LEU A 259 11.82 1.78 15.37
CA LEU A 259 10.64 2.25 14.64
C LEU A 259 10.02 3.54 15.23
N ASN A 260 10.57 4.05 16.34
CA ASN A 260 10.18 5.34 16.91
C ASN A 260 11.13 6.47 16.51
N ALA A 261 12.22 6.15 15.81
CA ALA A 261 13.21 7.11 15.37
C ALA A 261 13.27 7.17 13.83
N PRO A 262 13.43 8.37 13.25
CA PRO A 262 13.60 8.50 11.81
C PRO A 262 14.98 8.02 11.38
N LEU A 263 15.02 7.36 10.23
CA LEU A 263 16.23 7.03 9.48
C LEU A 263 16.73 8.28 8.76
N ILE A 264 18.03 8.55 8.88
CA ILE A 264 18.66 9.73 8.29
C ILE A 264 19.59 9.29 7.17
N TYR A 265 19.29 9.71 5.93
CA TYR A 265 20.13 9.47 4.76
C TYR A 265 20.46 10.81 4.11
N GLY A 266 21.62 11.37 4.47
CA GLY A 266 22.00 12.72 4.05
C GLY A 266 20.98 13.76 4.55
N PRO A 267 20.39 14.59 3.67
CA PRO A 267 19.38 15.57 4.06
C PRO A 267 17.97 14.96 4.22
N GLU A 268 17.78 13.69 3.88
CA GLU A 268 16.46 13.06 3.91
C GLU A 268 16.19 12.34 5.23
N ARG A 269 14.96 12.49 5.72
CA ARG A 269 14.43 11.78 6.89
C ARG A 269 13.35 10.81 6.44
N TRP A 270 13.34 9.62 7.02
CA TRP A 270 12.41 8.56 6.67
C TRP A 270 11.91 7.86 7.92
N MET A 271 10.61 7.68 8.07
CA MET A 271 10.02 6.91 9.15
C MET A 271 9.62 5.52 8.66
N ALA A 272 10.03 4.48 9.38
CA ALA A 272 9.80 3.09 9.00
C ALA A 272 8.57 2.51 9.70
N TYR A 273 7.80 1.72 8.95
CA TYR A 273 6.57 1.08 9.40
C TYR A 273 6.54 -0.39 8.97
N PRO A 274 6.11 -1.31 9.85
CA PRO A 274 5.77 -2.67 9.43
C PRO A 274 4.67 -2.67 8.37
N LEU A 275 4.75 -3.59 7.40
CA LEU A 275 3.63 -3.81 6.48
C LEU A 275 2.37 -4.31 7.22
N HIS A 276 2.55 -5.03 8.33
CA HIS A 276 1.48 -5.30 9.29
C HIS A 276 1.96 -5.33 10.74
N ALA A 277 2.79 -6.31 11.10
CA ALA A 277 3.37 -6.42 12.45
C ALA A 277 4.80 -6.97 12.33
N LEU A 278 5.69 -6.43 13.15
CA LEU A 278 7.10 -6.83 13.20
C LEU A 278 7.24 -8.17 13.93
N HIS A 279 8.00 -9.08 13.36
CA HIS A 279 8.37 -10.33 14.02
C HIS A 279 9.83 -10.70 13.71
N PRO A 280 10.78 -10.41 14.60
CA PRO A 280 12.22 -10.50 14.31
C PRO A 280 12.75 -11.93 14.24
N VAL A 281 12.07 -12.92 14.82
CA VAL A 281 12.52 -14.33 14.79
C VAL A 281 12.14 -14.96 13.44
N GLN A 282 10.85 -14.97 13.09
CA GLN A 282 10.35 -15.35 11.76
C GLN A 282 10.46 -14.19 10.76
N ARG A 283 11.70 -13.80 10.45
CA ARG A 283 12.01 -12.61 9.65
C ARG A 283 11.31 -12.55 8.29
N ASN A 284 11.09 -13.70 7.65
CA ASN A 284 10.48 -13.78 6.32
C ASN A 284 8.96 -14.04 6.37
N GLY A 285 8.33 -13.86 7.53
CA GLY A 285 6.90 -14.13 7.71
C GLY A 285 6.57 -15.62 7.69
N VAL A 286 5.32 -15.93 7.35
CA VAL A 286 4.79 -17.30 7.37
C VAL A 286 4.09 -17.60 6.05
N GLY A 287 4.44 -18.73 5.44
CA GLY A 287 3.86 -19.17 4.17
C GLY A 287 2.42 -19.68 4.27
N TRP A 288 1.86 -20.00 3.10
CA TRP A 288 0.48 -20.44 2.90
C TRP A 288 -0.04 -21.54 3.85
N PRO A 289 0.69 -22.67 4.09
CA PRO A 289 0.13 -23.79 4.84
C PRO A 289 -0.23 -23.46 6.30
N ILE A 290 0.37 -22.39 6.84
CA ILE A 290 0.23 -22.01 8.25
C ILE A 290 -0.49 -20.65 8.34
N GLY A 291 0.00 -19.65 7.59
CA GLY A 291 -0.39 -18.25 7.73
C GLY A 291 -0.02 -17.65 9.10
N GLY A 292 0.28 -16.36 9.12
CA GLY A 292 0.67 -15.63 10.31
C GLY A 292 -0.24 -14.44 10.63
N GLN A 293 0.14 -13.70 11.67
CA GLN A 293 -0.43 -12.39 12.03
C GLN A 293 0.66 -11.31 12.02
N HIS A 294 1.68 -11.49 11.18
CA HIS A 294 2.83 -10.59 11.05
C HIS A 294 3.45 -10.69 9.67
N THR A 295 4.24 -9.68 9.31
CA THR A 295 4.98 -9.62 8.03
C THR A 295 6.47 -9.94 8.22
N GLY A 296 6.83 -10.49 9.38
CA GLY A 296 8.23 -10.71 9.72
C GLY A 296 8.92 -9.36 9.87
N THR A 297 10.02 -9.14 9.18
CA THR A 297 10.76 -7.88 9.19
C THR A 297 10.53 -7.06 7.91
N PHE A 298 9.56 -7.41 7.07
CA PHE A 298 9.24 -6.60 5.89
C PHE A 298 8.47 -5.33 6.27
N GLY A 299 8.94 -4.20 5.77
CA GLY A 299 8.36 -2.89 6.06
C GLY A 299 8.49 -1.91 4.90
N ILE A 300 7.91 -0.74 5.12
CA ILE A 300 7.99 0.42 4.25
C ILE A 300 8.57 1.59 5.04
N ALA A 301 9.34 2.43 4.37
CA ALA A 301 9.77 3.72 4.91
C ALA A 301 9.08 4.83 4.11
N LEU A 302 8.47 5.78 4.81
CA LEU A 302 7.86 6.97 4.22
C LEU A 302 8.74 8.18 4.52
N ARG A 303 8.92 9.03 3.52
CA ARG A 303 9.70 10.26 3.67
C ARG A 303 9.01 11.18 4.68
N GLU A 304 9.78 11.86 5.51
CA GLU A 304 9.26 12.89 6.40
C GLU A 304 9.71 14.28 5.95
N SER A 305 8.91 15.28 6.30
CA SER A 305 9.37 16.66 6.28
C SER A 305 10.51 16.85 7.29
N PRO A 306 11.58 17.59 6.92
CA PRO A 306 12.67 17.93 7.83
C PRO A 306 12.18 18.62 9.10
#